data_AF-A0A0E0PSH1-F1
#
_entry.id   AF-A0A0E0PSH1-F1
#
_cell.length_a   1.000
_cell.length_b   1.000
_cell.length_c   1.000
_cell.angle_alpha   90.00
_cell.angle_beta   90.00
_cell.angle_gamma   90.00
#
_symmetry.space_group_name_H-M   'P 1'
#
loop_
_entity.id
_entity.type
_entity.pdbx_description
1 polymer ?
#
loop_
_entity_poly.entity_id
_entity_poly.type
_entity_poly.pdbx_seq_one_letter_code
_entity_poly.pdbx_strand_id
1 'polypeptide(L)'
;MKSLGQDSWKIAAALMGSYIGGAVNYVAISEALGVSPSVLAAGVAADNIISALYFMTVFSLAAKIPAEPKTAQEGEAGSNGGESEGGRRMSVLHGGAAVALSFVICKAGSAISSQLGIQGGTLPCVTALVVALATAFPRLLGKLAPSGETIALILMQVFFTVVGANGNLVDAVTKAPSVFAFALVQVTIHLAIVLAAGKLMGFERKPLLIASNANVGGPTTAAAMATAKGWSSLIVPGILVGMFGISIATFVGIGFGMFVLRRICGA
;
A
#
# COMPACT_ATOMS: atom_id res chain seq x y z
N MET A 1 -16.09 -3.24 -17.45
CA MET A 1 -16.56 -2.35 -16.36
C MET A 1 -17.77 -1.47 -16.71
N LYS A 2 -18.22 -1.35 -17.98
CA LYS A 2 -19.42 -0.54 -18.33
C LYS A 2 -20.68 -0.91 -17.52
N SER A 3 -20.82 -2.16 -17.10
CA SER A 3 -21.92 -2.65 -16.25
C SER A 3 -21.98 -2.01 -14.86
N LEU A 4 -20.91 -1.35 -14.39
CA LEU A 4 -20.84 -0.66 -13.10
C LEU A 4 -21.33 0.79 -13.18
N GLY A 5 -21.75 1.28 -14.36
CA GLY A 5 -22.24 2.64 -14.56
C GLY A 5 -21.24 3.70 -14.08
N GLN A 6 -21.71 4.60 -13.23
CA GLN A 6 -20.93 5.72 -12.68
C GLN A 6 -19.77 5.30 -11.75
N ASP A 7 -19.79 4.08 -11.22
CA ASP A 7 -18.70 3.59 -10.37
C ASP A 7 -17.54 2.97 -11.17
N SER A 8 -17.71 2.78 -12.47
CA SER A 8 -16.71 2.13 -13.34
C SER A 8 -15.38 2.88 -13.40
N TRP A 9 -15.39 4.20 -13.52
CA TRP A 9 -14.16 5.00 -13.58
C TRP A 9 -13.57 5.23 -12.19
N LYS A 10 -14.42 5.29 -11.16
CA LYS A 10 -14.01 5.47 -9.77
C LYS A 10 -13.30 4.23 -9.22
N ILE A 11 -13.84 3.04 -9.49
CA ILE A 11 -13.22 1.78 -9.09
C ILE A 11 -11.89 1.55 -9.82
N ALA A 12 -11.81 1.97 -11.08
CA ALA A 12 -10.57 1.93 -11.84
C ALA A 12 -9.50 2.85 -11.24
N ALA A 13 -9.88 4.07 -10.83
CA ALA A 13 -9.00 4.98 -10.10
C ALA A 13 -8.56 4.41 -8.73
N ALA A 14 -9.47 3.75 -8.02
CA ALA A 14 -9.16 3.11 -6.74
C ALA A 14 -8.19 1.94 -6.89
N LEU A 15 -8.41 1.05 -7.87
CA LEU A 15 -7.49 -0.05 -8.19
C LEU A 15 -6.13 0.45 -8.68
N MET A 16 -6.10 1.56 -9.43
CA MET A 16 -4.87 2.26 -9.78
C MET A 16 -4.11 2.69 -8.53
N GLY A 17 -4.77 3.33 -7.57
CA GLY A 17 -4.12 3.68 -6.29
C GLY A 17 -3.66 2.47 -5.49
N SER A 18 -4.41 1.36 -5.53
CA SER A 18 -3.98 0.12 -4.88
C SER A 18 -2.66 -0.39 -5.43
N TYR A 19 -2.49 -0.38 -6.75
CA TYR A 19 -1.25 -0.84 -7.38
C TYR A 19 -0.19 0.26 -7.52
N ILE A 20 -0.32 1.37 -6.79
CA ILE A 20 0.75 2.37 -6.59
C ILE A 20 1.18 2.42 -5.11
N GLY A 21 0.24 2.23 -4.18
CA GLY A 21 0.49 2.42 -2.75
C GLY A 21 -0.29 1.47 -1.84
N GLY A 22 -0.73 0.33 -2.34
CA GLY A 22 -1.46 -0.70 -1.58
C GLY A 22 -2.91 -0.36 -1.25
N ALA A 23 -3.60 -1.36 -0.67
CA ALA A 23 -5.04 -1.36 -0.44
C ALA A 23 -5.59 -0.20 0.41
N VAL A 24 -4.77 0.44 1.25
CA VAL A 24 -5.20 1.65 2.00
C VAL A 24 -5.54 2.81 1.07
N ASN A 25 -4.81 2.94 -0.04
CA ASN A 25 -5.08 3.98 -1.05
C ASN A 25 -6.35 3.69 -1.84
N TYR A 26 -6.63 2.41 -2.11
CA TYR A 26 -7.88 2.01 -2.75
C TYR A 26 -9.10 2.51 -1.95
N VAL A 27 -9.08 2.34 -0.63
CA VAL A 27 -10.17 2.78 0.25
C VAL A 27 -10.28 4.29 0.26
N ALA A 28 -9.16 5.00 0.40
CA ALA A 28 -9.12 6.45 0.40
C ALA A 28 -9.67 7.06 -0.90
N ILE A 29 -9.28 6.52 -2.05
CA ILE A 29 -9.78 6.98 -3.35
C ILE A 29 -11.26 6.64 -3.52
N SER A 30 -11.67 5.44 -3.11
CA SER A 30 -13.08 5.03 -3.23
C SER A 30 -14.01 5.89 -2.39
N GLU A 31 -13.60 6.27 -1.18
CA GLU A 31 -14.32 7.20 -0.32
C GLU A 31 -14.36 8.61 -0.94
N ALA A 32 -13.20 9.12 -1.39
CA ALA A 32 -13.09 10.43 -2.03
C ALA A 32 -13.95 10.58 -3.29
N LEU A 33 -14.04 9.53 -4.11
CA LEU A 33 -14.82 9.54 -5.35
C LEU A 33 -16.28 9.11 -5.15
N GLY A 34 -16.65 8.67 -3.94
CA GLY A 34 -18.01 8.22 -3.62
C GLY A 34 -18.41 6.97 -4.39
N VAL A 35 -17.57 5.92 -4.34
CA VAL A 35 -17.91 4.57 -4.84
C VAL A 35 -18.99 3.96 -3.95
N SER A 36 -19.97 3.28 -4.54
CA SER A 36 -21.01 2.61 -3.75
C SER A 36 -20.43 1.49 -2.86
N PRO A 37 -20.97 1.27 -1.65
CA PRO A 37 -20.42 0.28 -0.69
C PRO A 37 -20.33 -1.15 -1.24
N SER A 38 -21.28 -1.55 -2.09
CA SER A 38 -21.28 -2.88 -2.71
C SER A 38 -20.14 -3.05 -3.71
N VAL A 39 -19.86 -2.03 -4.54
CA VAL A 39 -18.75 -2.03 -5.50
C VAL A 39 -17.41 -1.90 -4.77
N LEU A 40 -17.34 -1.07 -3.73
CA LEU A 40 -16.19 -0.96 -2.85
C LEU A 40 -15.80 -2.33 -2.29
N ALA A 41 -16.74 -3.03 -1.63
CA ALA A 41 -16.50 -4.33 -1.03
C ALA A 41 -16.07 -5.39 -2.06
N ALA A 42 -16.74 -5.43 -3.22
CA ALA A 42 -16.39 -6.34 -4.30
C ALA A 42 -14.98 -6.08 -4.85
N GLY A 43 -14.60 -4.80 -5.01
CA GLY A 43 -13.28 -4.43 -5.48
C GLY A 43 -12.17 -4.71 -4.47
N VAL A 44 -12.39 -4.53 -3.15
CA VAL A 44 -11.37 -4.95 -2.16
C VAL A 44 -11.19 -6.47 -2.13
N ALA A 45 -12.29 -7.22 -2.23
CA ALA A 45 -12.21 -8.68 -2.32
C ALA A 45 -11.41 -9.12 -3.55
N ALA A 46 -11.69 -8.53 -4.72
CA ALA A 46 -10.93 -8.78 -5.94
C ALA A 46 -9.44 -8.40 -5.76
N ASP A 47 -9.17 -7.22 -5.18
CA ASP A 47 -7.82 -6.71 -4.97
C ASP A 47 -6.96 -7.62 -4.10
N ASN A 48 -7.53 -8.14 -3.01
CA ASN A 48 -6.83 -9.06 -2.09
C ASN A 48 -6.50 -10.40 -2.78
N ILE A 49 -7.42 -10.96 -3.57
CA ILE A 49 -7.19 -12.21 -4.30
C ILE A 49 -6.10 -12.00 -5.36
N ILE A 50 -6.19 -10.92 -6.13
CA ILE A 50 -5.21 -10.59 -7.16
C ILE A 50 -3.84 -10.33 -6.54
N SER A 51 -3.77 -9.64 -5.40
CA SER A 51 -2.55 -9.43 -4.64
C SER A 51 -1.94 -10.75 -4.16
N ALA A 52 -2.75 -11.69 -3.67
CA ALA A 52 -2.26 -13.00 -3.27
C ALA A 52 -1.66 -13.80 -4.46
N LEU A 53 -2.35 -13.81 -5.61
CA LEU A 53 -1.85 -14.39 -6.86
C LEU A 53 -0.56 -13.72 -7.33
N TYR A 54 -0.50 -12.40 -7.22
CA TYR A 54 0.66 -11.60 -7.56
C TYR A 54 1.86 -11.93 -6.66
N PHE A 55 1.69 -11.98 -5.34
CA PHE A 55 2.77 -12.34 -4.42
C PHE A 55 3.29 -13.76 -4.68
N MET A 56 2.40 -14.73 -4.90
CA MET A 56 2.81 -16.09 -5.31
C MET A 56 3.66 -16.07 -6.58
N THR A 57 3.28 -15.25 -7.57
CA THR A 57 4.02 -15.10 -8.83
C THR A 57 5.38 -14.47 -8.60
N VAL A 58 5.45 -13.35 -7.86
CA VAL A 58 6.70 -12.63 -7.58
C VAL A 58 7.68 -13.48 -6.75
N PHE A 59 7.18 -14.24 -5.77
CA PHE A 59 8.00 -15.22 -5.03
C PHE A 59 8.49 -16.36 -5.92
N SER A 60 7.65 -16.86 -6.84
CA SER A 60 8.05 -17.88 -7.81
C SER A 60 9.15 -17.39 -8.75
N LEU A 61 9.06 -16.14 -9.22
CA LEU A 61 10.09 -15.49 -10.03
C LEU A 61 11.40 -15.27 -9.25
N ALA A 62 11.29 -15.05 -7.93
CA ALA A 62 12.43 -14.93 -7.03
C ALA A 62 13.04 -16.27 -6.62
N ALA A 63 12.38 -17.41 -6.86
CA ALA A 63 12.77 -18.70 -6.27
C ALA A 63 14.22 -19.09 -6.58
N LYS A 64 14.67 -18.89 -7.82
CA LYS A 64 16.01 -19.26 -8.29
C LYS A 64 17.09 -18.21 -8.01
N ILE A 65 16.73 -17.08 -7.42
CA ILE A 65 17.69 -16.01 -7.10
C ILE A 65 18.26 -16.28 -5.70
N PRO A 66 19.59 -16.39 -5.55
CA PRO A 66 20.23 -16.73 -4.29
C PRO A 66 20.11 -15.60 -3.26
N ALA A 67 20.22 -15.98 -1.98
CA ALA A 67 20.38 -15.05 -0.88
C ALA A 67 21.68 -14.25 -1.02
N GLU A 68 21.74 -13.11 -0.34
CA GLU A 68 22.99 -12.35 -0.24
C GLU A 68 23.99 -13.07 0.66
N PRO A 69 25.30 -12.99 0.35
CA PRO A 69 26.32 -13.50 1.26
C PRO A 69 26.23 -12.72 2.57
N LYS A 70 26.19 -13.45 3.69
CA LYS A 70 26.24 -12.86 5.04
C LYS A 70 27.57 -12.13 5.17
N THR A 71 27.57 -10.82 4.98
CA THR A 71 28.78 -10.00 5.09
C THR A 71 28.93 -9.61 6.56
N ALA A 72 30.10 -9.82 7.15
CA ALA A 72 30.40 -9.51 8.56
C ALA A 72 30.25 -8.01 8.95
N GLN A 73 29.82 -7.16 8.02
CA GLN A 73 29.57 -5.71 8.19
C GLN A 73 28.10 -5.35 8.50
N GLU A 74 27.23 -6.31 8.81
CA GLU A 74 25.89 -6.01 9.32
C GLU A 74 25.89 -5.39 10.74
N GLY A 75 27.08 -5.20 11.35
CA GLY A 75 27.23 -4.66 12.70
C GLY A 75 27.21 -3.13 12.88
N GLU A 76 27.45 -2.29 11.86
CA GLU A 76 27.67 -0.85 12.14
C GLU A 76 26.97 0.16 11.22
N ALA A 77 26.40 -0.24 10.07
CA ALA A 77 25.59 0.67 9.23
C ALA A 77 24.07 0.37 9.29
N GLY A 78 23.68 -0.72 9.96
CA GLY A 78 22.30 -1.19 10.11
C GLY A 78 21.79 -1.27 11.55
N SER A 79 22.52 -0.72 12.54
CA SER A 79 22.14 -0.78 13.97
C SER A 79 20.95 0.13 14.34
N ASN A 80 19.95 0.21 13.47
CA ASN A 80 18.59 0.63 13.83
C ASN A 80 17.51 -0.36 13.38
N GLY A 81 17.87 -1.53 12.83
CA GLY A 81 16.93 -2.47 12.22
C GLY A 81 16.74 -3.86 12.87
N GLY A 82 17.39 -4.15 14.01
CA GLY A 82 17.31 -5.46 14.69
C GLY A 82 18.36 -6.44 14.13
N GLU A 83 19.34 -6.87 14.91
CA GLU A 83 19.17 -7.91 15.93
C GLU A 83 19.77 -7.52 17.30
N SER A 84 18.92 -7.53 18.32
CA SER A 84 19.32 -7.93 19.66
C SER A 84 18.18 -8.79 20.19
N GLU A 85 18.44 -10.09 20.36
CA GLU A 85 17.67 -11.03 21.18
C GLU A 85 17.77 -10.65 22.68
N GLY A 86 17.44 -9.39 22.97
CA GLY A 86 17.39 -8.77 24.27
C GLY A 86 16.20 -7.83 24.28
N GLY A 87 15.00 -8.41 24.40
CA GLY A 87 13.70 -7.76 24.59
C GLY A 87 13.65 -6.25 24.35
N ARG A 88 13.43 -5.83 23.09
CA ARG A 88 12.92 -4.48 22.80
C ARG A 88 11.47 -4.45 23.28
N ARG A 89 11.27 -4.33 24.59
CA ARG A 89 9.94 -4.12 25.19
C ARG A 89 9.34 -2.96 24.42
N MET A 90 8.22 -3.20 23.73
CA MET A 90 7.38 -2.11 23.26
C MET A 90 7.16 -1.19 24.45
N SER A 91 7.71 0.01 24.39
CA SER A 91 7.43 0.99 25.41
C SER A 91 5.96 1.31 25.26
N VAL A 92 5.14 0.82 26.20
CA VAL A 92 3.69 1.05 26.25
C VAL A 92 3.42 2.56 26.15
N LEU A 93 4.28 3.38 26.75
CA LEU A 93 4.24 4.83 26.63
C LEU A 93 4.41 5.32 25.18
N HIS A 94 5.45 4.86 24.46
CA HIS A 94 5.65 5.27 23.07
C HIS A 94 4.54 4.74 22.15
N GLY A 95 4.00 3.54 22.42
CA GLY A 95 2.84 3.00 21.71
C GLY A 95 1.58 3.84 21.94
N GLY A 96 1.29 4.18 23.19
CA GLY A 96 0.18 5.06 23.55
C GLY A 96 0.33 6.46 22.97
N ALA A 97 1.54 7.02 22.99
CA ALA A 97 1.84 8.31 22.37
C ALA A 97 1.69 8.27 20.85
N ALA A 98 2.11 7.19 20.18
CA ALA A 98 1.90 7.01 18.74
C ALA A 98 0.40 6.98 18.40
N VAL A 99 -0.39 6.21 19.15
CA VAL A 99 -1.86 6.15 18.97
C VAL A 99 -2.53 7.49 19.24
N ALA A 100 -2.16 8.18 20.32
CA ALA A 100 -2.69 9.49 20.65
C ALA A 100 -2.36 10.52 19.55
N LEU A 101 -1.13 10.51 19.04
CA LEU A 101 -0.73 11.34 17.92
C LEU A 101 -1.54 11.02 16.66
N SER A 102 -1.74 9.74 16.33
CA SER A 102 -2.60 9.33 15.21
C SER A 102 -4.01 9.89 15.34
N PHE A 103 -4.62 9.84 16.54
CA PHE A 103 -5.94 10.46 16.77
C PHE A 103 -5.94 11.97 16.55
N VAL A 104 -4.89 12.67 17.02
CA VAL A 104 -4.74 14.11 16.80
C VAL A 104 -4.63 14.44 15.31
N ILE A 105 -3.82 13.67 14.58
CA ILE A 105 -3.65 13.84 13.13
C ILE A 105 -4.97 13.56 12.40
N CYS A 106 -5.67 12.48 12.74
CA CYS A 106 -6.98 12.16 12.16
C CYS A 106 -8.00 13.28 12.42
N LYS A 107 -8.10 13.78 13.65
CA LYS A 107 -9.00 14.88 14.01
C LYS A 107 -8.66 16.16 13.24
N ALA A 108 -7.37 16.50 13.15
CA ALA A 108 -6.90 17.66 12.40
C ALA A 108 -7.21 17.51 10.90
N GLY A 109 -6.95 16.34 10.33
CA GLY A 109 -7.24 16.04 8.92
C GLY A 109 -8.74 16.12 8.61
N SER A 110 -9.60 15.56 9.46
CA SER A 110 -11.05 15.69 9.32
C SER A 110 -11.53 17.14 9.41
N ALA A 111 -10.96 17.93 10.34
CA ALA A 111 -11.31 19.35 10.48
C ALA A 111 -10.87 20.18 9.26
N ILE A 112 -9.69 19.91 8.71
CA ILE A 112 -9.21 20.55 7.49
C ILE A 112 -10.11 20.15 6.31
N SER A 113 -10.41 18.86 6.15
CA SER A 113 -11.25 18.37 5.06
C SER A 113 -12.66 18.97 5.11
N SER A 114 -13.24 19.13 6.30
CA SER A 114 -14.58 19.70 6.46
C SER A 114 -14.59 21.20 6.16
N GLN A 115 -13.57 21.95 6.60
CA GLN A 115 -13.43 23.38 6.27
C GLN A 115 -13.24 23.62 4.77
N LEU A 116 -12.53 22.72 4.09
CA LEU A 116 -12.34 22.79 2.64
C LEU A 116 -13.56 22.32 1.83
N GLY A 117 -14.55 21.70 2.48
CA GLY A 117 -15.77 21.21 1.82
C GLY A 117 -15.54 20.07 0.83
N ILE A 118 -14.42 19.35 0.93
CA ILE A 118 -14.07 18.27 0.00
C ILE A 118 -14.73 16.98 0.46
N GLN A 119 -15.73 16.50 -0.29
CA GLN A 119 -16.39 15.22 -0.03
C GLN A 119 -15.38 14.07 -0.09
N GLY A 120 -15.29 13.28 0.99
CA GLY A 120 -14.32 12.18 1.13
C GLY A 120 -12.84 12.63 1.14
N GLY A 121 -12.57 13.91 1.39
CA GLY A 121 -11.21 14.47 1.47
C GLY A 121 -10.44 14.10 2.74
N THR A 122 -11.10 13.48 3.73
CA THR A 122 -10.51 13.19 5.05
C THR A 122 -9.24 12.36 4.95
N LEU A 123 -9.30 11.21 4.27
CA LEU A 123 -8.14 10.31 4.14
C LEU A 123 -6.97 10.97 3.37
N PRO A 124 -7.18 11.62 2.21
CA PRO A 124 -6.14 12.43 1.57
C PRO A 124 -5.54 13.50 2.48
N CYS A 125 -6.36 14.25 3.22
CA CYS A 125 -5.87 15.29 4.14
C CYS A 125 -5.04 14.70 5.28
N VAL A 126 -5.48 13.58 5.86
CA VAL A 126 -4.72 12.84 6.89
C VAL A 126 -3.38 12.38 6.33
N THR A 127 -3.35 11.78 5.13
CA THR A 127 -2.10 11.37 4.48
C THR A 127 -1.15 12.54 4.25
N ALA A 128 -1.65 13.68 3.73
CA ALA A 128 -0.84 14.89 3.56
C ALA A 128 -0.23 15.38 4.88
N LEU A 129 -1.04 15.41 5.96
CA LEU A 129 -0.57 15.80 7.28
C LEU A 129 0.50 14.85 7.83
N VAL A 130 0.30 13.54 7.71
CA VAL A 130 1.29 12.54 8.15
C VAL A 130 2.61 12.78 7.43
N VAL A 131 2.58 12.94 6.11
CA VAL A 131 3.80 13.19 5.29
C VAL A 131 4.47 14.50 5.69
N ALA A 132 3.70 15.58 5.86
CA ALA A 132 4.23 16.88 6.27
C ALA A 132 4.90 16.81 7.65
N LEU A 133 4.25 16.17 8.63
CA LEU A 133 4.78 16.04 9.99
C LEU A 133 6.00 15.11 10.04
N ALA A 134 5.96 13.97 9.34
CA ALA A 134 7.09 13.04 9.21
C ALA A 134 8.32 13.72 8.61
N THR A 135 8.10 14.60 7.64
CA THR A 135 9.17 15.36 6.98
C THR A 135 9.71 16.49 7.85
N ALA A 136 8.82 17.23 8.54
CA ALA A 136 9.22 18.37 9.36
C ALA A 136 9.86 17.96 10.70
N PHE A 137 9.43 16.82 11.28
CA PHE A 137 9.85 16.38 12.61
C PHE A 137 10.36 14.92 12.65
N PRO A 138 11.32 14.52 11.78
CA PRO A 138 11.73 13.13 11.62
C PRO A 138 12.35 12.55 12.91
N ARG A 139 13.08 13.36 13.68
CA ARG A 139 13.72 12.92 14.94
C ARG A 139 12.70 12.68 16.06
N LEU A 140 11.61 13.43 16.09
CA LEU A 140 10.58 13.28 17.11
C LEU A 140 9.73 12.05 16.82
N LEU A 141 9.26 11.94 15.57
CA LEU A 141 8.41 10.85 15.12
C LEU A 141 9.17 9.53 14.96
N GLY A 142 10.46 9.58 14.63
CA GLY A 142 11.33 8.40 14.59
C GLY A 142 11.45 7.67 15.94
N LYS A 143 11.26 8.36 17.07
CA LYS A 143 11.21 7.71 18.40
C LYS A 143 9.92 6.91 18.62
N LEU A 144 8.83 7.31 17.95
CA LEU A 144 7.53 6.65 18.03
C LEU A 144 7.39 5.54 16.98
N ALA A 145 8.13 5.64 15.87
CA ALA A 145 7.99 4.76 14.71
C ALA A 145 8.03 3.26 15.04
N PRO A 146 8.98 2.72 15.85
CA PRO A 146 9.03 1.29 16.12
C PRO A 146 7.77 0.76 16.83
N SER A 147 7.30 1.46 17.87
CA SER A 147 6.07 1.07 18.58
C SER A 147 4.82 1.31 17.73
N GLY A 148 4.81 2.40 16.96
CA GLY A 148 3.72 2.76 16.07
C GLY A 148 3.54 1.77 14.93
N GLU A 149 4.64 1.29 14.32
CA GLU A 149 4.64 0.30 13.26
C GLU A 149 4.04 -1.03 13.72
N THR A 150 4.43 -1.53 14.90
CA THR A 150 3.84 -2.76 15.45
C THR A 150 2.33 -2.63 15.66
N ILE A 151 1.87 -1.50 16.22
CA ILE A 151 0.43 -1.25 16.41
C ILE A 151 -0.28 -1.14 15.07
N ALA A 152 0.30 -0.42 14.11
CA ALA A 152 -0.25 -0.26 12.76
C ALA A 152 -0.39 -1.61 12.05
N LEU A 153 0.61 -2.49 12.15
CA LEU A 153 0.55 -3.85 11.62
C LEU A 153 -0.62 -4.65 12.20
N ILE A 154 -0.79 -4.63 13.53
CA ILE A 154 -1.89 -5.34 14.20
C ILE A 154 -3.25 -4.81 13.73
N LEU A 155 -3.44 -3.48 13.74
CA LEU A 155 -4.69 -2.85 13.31
C LEU A 155 -4.99 -3.11 11.83
N MET A 156 -3.97 -3.13 10.99
CA MET A 156 -4.10 -3.41 9.56
C MET A 156 -4.50 -4.86 9.29
N GLN A 157 -4.01 -5.83 10.08
CA GLN A 157 -4.47 -7.22 10.00
C GLN A 157 -5.94 -7.37 10.42
N VAL A 158 -6.38 -6.66 11.46
CA VAL A 158 -7.79 -6.64 11.86
C VAL A 158 -8.65 -6.04 10.74
N PHE A 159 -8.22 -4.91 10.17
CA PHE A 159 -8.89 -4.28 9.03
C PHE A 159 -9.03 -5.25 7.85
N PHE A 160 -7.95 -5.89 7.42
CA PHE A 160 -8.00 -6.85 6.31
C PHE A 160 -8.85 -8.08 6.63
N THR A 161 -8.83 -8.55 7.87
CA THR A 161 -9.67 -9.66 8.32
C THR A 161 -11.15 -9.30 8.23
N VAL A 162 -11.55 -8.13 8.73
CA VAL A 162 -12.94 -7.65 8.67
C VAL A 162 -13.39 -7.44 7.23
N VAL A 163 -12.57 -6.77 6.41
CA VAL A 163 -12.86 -6.55 5.00
C VAL A 163 -12.97 -7.87 4.23
N GLY A 164 -12.07 -8.81 4.50
CA GLY A 164 -12.11 -10.15 3.92
C GLY A 164 -13.35 -10.95 4.33
N ALA A 165 -13.73 -10.89 5.62
CA ALA A 165 -14.92 -11.57 6.14
C ALA A 165 -16.23 -10.98 5.59
N ASN A 166 -16.27 -9.67 5.32
CA ASN A 166 -17.41 -9.02 4.66
C ASN A 166 -17.41 -9.21 3.13
N GLY A 167 -16.29 -9.63 2.55
CA GLY A 167 -16.15 -9.92 1.13
C GLY A 167 -16.80 -11.25 0.78
N ASN A 168 -17.88 -11.24 0.00
CA ASN A 168 -18.39 -12.47 -0.59
C ASN A 168 -17.57 -12.79 -1.84
N LEU A 169 -16.65 -13.75 -1.72
CA LEU A 169 -15.77 -14.22 -2.80
C LEU A 169 -16.56 -14.65 -4.04
N VAL A 170 -17.69 -15.33 -3.84
CA VAL A 170 -18.56 -15.76 -4.92
C VAL A 170 -19.16 -14.55 -5.62
N ASP A 171 -19.63 -13.55 -4.87
CA ASP A 171 -20.17 -12.32 -5.44
C ASP A 171 -19.12 -11.46 -6.14
N ALA A 172 -17.89 -11.39 -5.63
CA ALA A 172 -16.80 -10.64 -6.25
C ALA A 172 -16.49 -11.18 -7.66
N VAL A 173 -16.47 -12.50 -7.82
CA VAL A 173 -16.20 -13.17 -9.09
C VAL A 173 -17.44 -13.20 -10.00
N THR A 174 -18.64 -13.41 -9.44
CA THR A 174 -19.87 -13.62 -10.24
C THR A 174 -20.64 -12.33 -10.54
N LYS A 175 -20.68 -11.36 -9.61
CA LYS A 175 -21.43 -10.10 -9.77
C LYS A 175 -20.58 -8.96 -10.32
N ALA A 176 -19.26 -9.00 -10.10
CA ALA A 176 -18.32 -8.00 -10.62
C ALA A 176 -17.15 -8.62 -11.42
N PRO A 177 -17.37 -9.59 -12.33
CA PRO A 177 -16.29 -10.26 -13.08
C PRO A 177 -15.41 -9.27 -13.84
N SER A 178 -16.00 -8.15 -14.27
CA SER A 178 -15.26 -7.12 -14.99
C SER A 178 -14.31 -6.29 -14.11
N VAL A 179 -14.53 -6.21 -12.79
CA VAL A 179 -13.60 -5.57 -11.83
C VAL A 179 -12.40 -6.50 -11.61
N PHE A 180 -12.68 -7.77 -11.34
CA PHE A 180 -11.64 -8.79 -11.18
C PHE A 180 -10.76 -8.90 -12.43
N ALA A 181 -11.36 -8.99 -13.62
CA ALA A 181 -10.62 -9.03 -14.87
C ALA A 181 -9.78 -7.77 -15.10
N PHE A 182 -10.31 -6.59 -14.76
CA PHE A 182 -9.56 -5.34 -14.88
C PHE A 182 -8.37 -5.30 -13.92
N ALA A 183 -8.56 -5.67 -12.65
CA ALA A 183 -7.49 -5.77 -11.65
C ALA A 183 -6.39 -6.75 -12.08
N LEU A 184 -6.78 -7.94 -12.57
CA LEU A 184 -5.85 -8.95 -13.07
C LEU A 184 -5.03 -8.42 -14.25
N VAL A 185 -5.68 -7.79 -15.22
CA VAL A 185 -4.99 -7.19 -16.39
C VAL A 185 -4.03 -6.09 -15.93
N GLN A 186 -4.47 -5.22 -15.03
CA GLN A 186 -3.65 -4.12 -14.52
C GLN A 186 -2.39 -4.62 -13.83
N VAL A 187 -2.49 -5.59 -12.91
CA VAL A 187 -1.33 -6.11 -12.19
C VAL A 187 -0.40 -6.92 -13.11
N THR A 188 -0.97 -7.64 -14.08
CA THR A 188 -0.19 -8.42 -15.06
C THR A 188 0.61 -7.49 -15.97
N ILE A 189 -0.03 -6.44 -16.49
CA ILE A 189 0.63 -5.41 -17.30
C ILE A 189 1.69 -4.69 -16.47
N HIS A 190 1.39 -4.33 -15.22
CA HIS A 190 2.37 -3.73 -14.30
C HIS A 190 3.62 -4.60 -14.18
N LEU A 191 3.47 -5.88 -13.83
CA LEU A 191 4.61 -6.80 -13.67
C LEU A 191 5.38 -6.98 -14.98
N ALA A 192 4.67 -7.14 -16.09
CA ALA A 192 5.28 -7.29 -17.41
C ALA A 192 6.12 -6.06 -17.79
N ILE A 193 5.58 -4.86 -17.59
CA ILE A 193 6.28 -3.60 -17.87
C ILE A 193 7.49 -3.44 -16.96
N VAL A 194 7.35 -3.66 -15.64
CA VAL A 194 8.46 -3.51 -14.69
C VAL A 194 9.61 -4.46 -15.04
N LEU A 195 9.31 -5.71 -15.34
CA LEU A 195 10.32 -6.71 -15.71
C LEU A 195 10.93 -6.44 -17.09
N ALA A 196 10.13 -6.06 -18.08
CA ALA A 196 10.61 -5.78 -19.43
C ALA A 196 11.45 -4.51 -19.50
N ALA A 197 10.94 -3.41 -18.93
CA ALA A 197 11.66 -2.13 -18.87
C ALA A 197 12.92 -2.27 -18.01
N GLY A 198 12.82 -2.91 -16.85
CA GLY A 198 13.97 -3.16 -15.99
C GLY A 198 15.05 -3.99 -16.67
N LYS A 199 14.67 -5.03 -17.42
CA LYS A 199 15.60 -5.82 -18.23
C LYS A 199 16.24 -4.98 -19.35
N LEU A 200 15.46 -4.14 -20.04
CA LEU A 200 15.96 -3.27 -21.11
C LEU A 200 16.95 -2.22 -20.60
N MET A 201 16.74 -1.73 -19.38
CA MET A 201 17.61 -0.76 -18.71
C MET A 201 18.81 -1.42 -17.99
N GLY A 202 18.93 -2.75 -18.03
CA GLY A 202 20.04 -3.47 -17.40
C GLY A 202 19.94 -3.59 -15.87
N PHE A 203 18.75 -3.38 -15.29
CA PHE A 203 18.55 -3.51 -13.84
C PHE A 203 18.54 -4.97 -13.38
N GLU A 204 19.07 -5.19 -12.17
CA GLU A 204 19.06 -6.49 -11.53
C GLU A 204 17.66 -6.94 -11.15
N ARG A 205 17.42 -8.26 -11.19
CA ARG A 205 16.09 -8.81 -10.88
C ARG A 205 15.68 -8.64 -9.41
N LYS A 206 16.62 -8.72 -8.46
CA LYS A 206 16.33 -8.58 -7.02
C LYS A 206 15.63 -7.24 -6.69
N PRO A 207 16.23 -6.07 -6.98
CA PRO A 207 15.59 -4.79 -6.70
C PRO A 207 14.32 -4.56 -7.53
N LEU A 208 14.24 -5.08 -8.76
CA LEU A 208 13.01 -4.99 -9.56
C LEU A 208 11.83 -5.71 -8.90
N LEU A 209 12.04 -6.95 -8.43
CA LEU A 209 10.99 -7.72 -7.76
C LEU A 209 10.57 -7.06 -6.44
N ILE A 210 11.53 -6.55 -5.66
CA ILE A 210 11.23 -5.80 -4.43
C ILE A 210 10.48 -4.51 -4.72
N ALA A 211 10.90 -3.73 -5.72
CA ALA A 211 10.21 -2.49 -6.10
C ALA A 211 8.78 -2.76 -6.62
N SER A 212 8.61 -3.79 -7.45
CA SER A 212 7.30 -4.24 -7.94
C SER A 212 6.42 -4.68 -6.77
N ASN A 213 6.97 -5.43 -5.82
CA ASN A 213 6.25 -5.87 -4.61
C ASN A 213 5.86 -4.67 -3.73
N ALA A 214 6.78 -3.73 -3.51
CA ALA A 214 6.52 -2.51 -2.74
C ALA A 214 5.39 -1.66 -3.35
N ASN A 215 5.27 -1.63 -4.67
CA ASN A 215 4.25 -0.87 -5.38
C ASN A 215 2.84 -1.47 -5.24
N VAL A 216 2.73 -2.80 -5.32
CA VAL A 216 1.43 -3.51 -5.22
C VAL A 216 1.05 -3.79 -3.77
N GLY A 217 1.99 -4.28 -2.97
CA GLY A 217 1.75 -4.75 -1.60
C GLY A 217 2.20 -3.80 -0.51
N GLY A 218 2.90 -2.71 -0.83
CA GLY A 218 3.37 -1.73 0.15
C GLY A 218 4.64 -2.16 0.93
N PRO A 219 5.02 -1.36 1.95
CA PRO A 219 6.29 -1.51 2.67
C PRO A 219 6.43 -2.83 3.41
N THR A 220 5.33 -3.34 3.97
CA THR A 220 5.31 -4.53 4.84
C THR A 220 5.59 -5.81 4.05
N THR A 221 4.99 -5.95 2.87
CA THR A 221 5.18 -7.10 1.98
C THR A 221 6.54 -7.08 1.30
N ALA A 222 7.05 -5.88 0.94
CA ALA A 222 8.40 -5.70 0.41
C ALA A 222 9.45 -6.12 1.43
N ALA A 223 9.34 -5.66 2.68
CA ALA A 223 10.21 -6.06 3.78
C ALA A 223 10.12 -7.58 4.02
N ALA A 224 8.91 -8.13 4.09
CA ALA A 224 8.70 -9.56 4.30
C ALA A 224 9.37 -10.41 3.20
N MET A 225 9.27 -10.00 1.93
CA MET A 225 9.91 -10.70 0.82
C MET A 225 11.43 -10.59 0.89
N ALA A 226 11.97 -9.40 1.14
CA ALA A 226 13.41 -9.18 1.27
C ALA A 226 13.99 -10.06 2.40
N THR A 227 13.33 -10.09 3.56
CA THR A 227 13.70 -10.97 4.68
C THR A 227 13.60 -12.44 4.31
N ALA A 228 12.48 -12.89 3.75
CA ALA A 228 12.26 -14.30 3.38
C ALA A 228 13.25 -14.80 2.31
N LYS A 229 13.74 -13.91 1.45
CA LYS A 229 14.73 -14.22 0.40
C LYS A 229 16.18 -14.02 0.83
N GLY A 230 16.43 -13.50 2.04
CA GLY A 230 17.78 -13.18 2.51
C GLY A 230 18.44 -12.07 1.69
N TRP A 231 17.66 -11.04 1.31
CA TRP A 231 18.13 -9.83 0.63
C TRP A 231 18.11 -8.66 1.62
N SER A 232 18.92 -8.75 2.68
CA SER A 232 18.91 -7.79 3.78
C SER A 232 19.18 -6.36 3.32
N SER A 233 20.02 -6.20 2.30
CA SER A 233 20.32 -4.89 1.69
C SER A 233 19.09 -4.17 1.11
N LEU A 234 18.02 -4.92 0.76
CA LEU A 234 16.82 -4.42 0.10
C LEU A 234 15.64 -4.19 1.05
N ILE A 235 15.75 -4.52 2.34
CA ILE A 235 14.66 -4.33 3.32
C ILE A 235 14.32 -2.83 3.43
N VAL A 236 15.30 -2.01 3.78
CA VAL A 236 15.09 -0.56 3.96
C VAL A 236 14.69 0.12 2.64
N PRO A 237 15.38 -0.12 1.50
CA PRO A 237 14.93 0.40 0.21
C PRO A 237 13.50 0.02 -0.15
N GLY A 238 13.11 -1.25 0.06
CA GLY A 238 11.75 -1.73 -0.21
C GLY A 238 10.68 -1.02 0.63
N ILE A 239 10.95 -0.82 1.92
CA ILE A 239 10.08 -0.06 2.82
C ILE A 239 9.93 1.38 2.32
N LEU A 240 11.03 2.05 1.97
CA LEU A 240 11.01 3.43 1.51
C LEU A 240 10.21 3.60 0.21
N VAL A 241 10.41 2.71 -0.76
CA VAL A 241 9.63 2.71 -2.02
C VAL A 241 8.14 2.50 -1.74
N GLY A 242 7.79 1.55 -0.88
CA GLY A 242 6.40 1.29 -0.52
C GLY A 242 5.74 2.46 0.21
N MET A 243 6.45 3.10 1.14
CA MET A 243 5.98 4.30 1.85
C MET A 243 5.82 5.50 0.91
N PHE A 244 6.72 5.66 -0.05
CA PHE A 244 6.60 6.68 -1.09
C PHE A 244 5.34 6.46 -1.93
N GLY A 245 5.12 5.21 -2.38
CA GLY A 245 3.90 4.81 -3.08
C GLY A 245 2.63 5.15 -2.30
N ILE A 246 2.58 4.77 -1.01
CA ILE A 246 1.46 5.10 -0.12
C ILE A 246 1.18 6.61 -0.07
N SER A 247 2.25 7.42 -0.03
CA SER A 247 2.16 8.87 0.16
C SER A 247 1.57 9.60 -1.06
N ILE A 248 1.77 9.06 -2.27
CA ILE A 248 1.35 9.72 -3.52
C ILE A 248 0.10 9.09 -4.15
N ALA A 249 -0.13 7.79 -3.94
CA ALA A 249 -1.11 7.01 -4.69
C ALA A 249 -2.53 7.56 -4.58
N THR A 250 -2.96 8.00 -3.38
CA THR A 250 -4.29 8.60 -3.18
C THR A 250 -4.48 9.83 -4.08
N PHE A 251 -3.52 10.75 -4.09
CA PHE A 251 -3.62 11.99 -4.86
C PHE A 251 -3.57 11.73 -6.36
N VAL A 252 -2.66 10.87 -6.79
CA VAL A 252 -2.53 10.47 -8.20
C VAL A 252 -3.79 9.76 -8.66
N GLY A 253 -4.35 8.85 -7.87
CA GLY A 253 -5.56 8.11 -8.19
C GLY A 253 -6.79 9.02 -8.28
N ILE A 254 -7.00 9.91 -7.32
CA ILE A 254 -8.10 10.90 -7.37
C ILE A 254 -7.93 11.82 -8.59
N GLY A 255 -6.74 12.37 -8.79
CA GLY A 255 -6.45 13.26 -9.90
C GLY A 255 -6.68 12.58 -11.25
N PHE A 256 -6.10 11.41 -11.46
CA PHE A 256 -6.27 10.65 -12.69
C PHE A 256 -7.73 10.22 -12.91
N GLY A 257 -8.41 9.81 -11.84
CA GLY A 257 -9.84 9.52 -11.85
C GLY A 257 -10.67 10.70 -12.36
N MET A 258 -10.50 11.86 -11.74
CA MET A 258 -11.30 13.07 -12.03
C MET A 258 -10.97 13.71 -13.38
N PHE A 259 -9.70 13.78 -13.76
CA PHE A 259 -9.27 14.52 -14.94
C PHE A 259 -9.18 13.66 -16.21
N VAL A 260 -8.99 12.35 -16.07
CA VAL A 260 -8.78 11.44 -17.22
C VAL A 260 -9.91 10.42 -17.31
N LEU A 261 -10.06 9.55 -16.32
CA LEU A 261 -10.99 8.41 -16.42
C LEU A 261 -12.44 8.85 -16.52
N ARG A 262 -12.84 9.83 -15.71
CA ARG A 262 -14.18 10.41 -15.76
C ARG A 262 -14.55 10.94 -17.15
N ARG A 263 -13.62 11.67 -17.80
CA ARG A 263 -13.83 12.22 -19.15
C ARG A 263 -13.91 11.14 -20.22
N ILE A 264 -13.05 10.12 -20.14
CA ILE A 264 -13.07 8.99 -21.09
C ILE A 264 -14.38 8.20 -20.99
N CYS A 265 -14.94 8.08 -19.78
CA CYS A 265 -16.20 7.37 -19.56
C CYS A 265 -17.46 8.21 -19.84
N GLY A 266 -17.32 9.49 -20.21
CA GLY A 266 -18.44 10.38 -20.55
C GLY A 266 -19.32 10.77 -19.35
N ALA A 267 -18.72 10.93 -18.17
CA ALA A 267 -19.39 11.25 -16.90
C ALA A 267 -18.98 12.61 -16.29
#